data_AF-A0A060C6Y1-F1
#
_entry.id   AF-A0A060C6Y1-F1
#
_cell.length_a   1.000
_cell.length_b   1.000
_cell.length_c   1.000
_cell.angle_alpha   90.00
_cell.angle_beta   90.00
_cell.angle_gamma   90.00
#
_symmetry.space_group_name_H-M   'P 1'
#
loop_
_entity.id
_entity.type
_entity.pdbx_description
1 polymer ?
#
loop_
_entity_poly.entity_id
_entity_poly.type
_entity_poly.pdbx_seq_one_letter_code
_entity_poly.pdbx_strand_id
1 'polypeptide(L)'
;MLISFSYLTSQNSLALLDQGFDIYASQAFNAPDGQAYLISWLGLPEIEYPTDTENWAHCLSVVKRLTIKNHKLYQQPVADLQKLRQQEHQLTGQNDWSS
;
A
#
# COMPACT_ATOMS: atom_id res chain seq x y z
N MET A 1 22.63 -10.20 -21.24
CA MET A 1 22.37 -9.91 -19.82
C MET A 1 21.35 -10.93 -19.33
N LEU A 2 21.78 -11.95 -18.59
CA LEU A 2 20.89 -12.99 -18.07
C LEU A 2 20.39 -12.54 -16.70
N ILE A 3 19.10 -12.25 -16.57
CA ILE A 3 18.46 -12.02 -15.28
C ILE A 3 18.17 -13.40 -14.69
N SER A 4 18.98 -13.81 -13.71
CA SER A 4 18.70 -15.00 -12.91
C SER A 4 17.56 -14.68 -11.95
N PHE A 5 16.41 -15.31 -12.15
CA PHE A 5 15.36 -15.36 -11.13
C PHE A 5 15.62 -16.59 -10.26
N SER A 6 16.19 -16.40 -9.08
CA SER A 6 16.18 -17.42 -8.04
C SER A 6 14.75 -17.57 -7.56
N TYR A 7 14.11 -18.70 -7.91
CA TYR A 7 12.76 -19.05 -7.47
C TYR A 7 12.67 -19.01 -5.93
N LEU A 8 11.68 -18.30 -5.39
CA LEU A 8 11.30 -18.42 -3.99
C LEU A 8 10.57 -19.76 -3.82
N THR A 9 11.32 -20.85 -3.61
CA THR A 9 10.79 -22.22 -3.46
C THR A 9 10.33 -22.51 -2.03
N SER A 10 9.50 -21.65 -1.45
CA SER A 10 8.86 -21.92 -0.16
C SER A 10 7.35 -21.87 -0.37
N GLN A 11 6.71 -23.04 -0.31
CA GLN A 11 5.26 -23.15 -0.12
C GLN A 11 4.90 -22.62 1.27
N ASN A 12 4.89 -21.30 1.41
CA ASN A 12 4.24 -20.64 2.53
C ASN A 12 2.75 -20.48 2.20
N SER A 13 1.90 -20.43 3.23
CA SER A 13 0.51 -20.05 3.05
C SER A 13 0.40 -18.70 2.35
N LEU A 14 -0.55 -18.58 1.43
CA LEU A 14 -0.89 -17.28 0.85
C LEU A 14 -1.34 -16.35 1.99
N ALA A 15 -0.78 -15.14 1.99
CA ALA A 15 -1.13 -14.09 2.92
C ALA A 15 -1.76 -12.93 2.14
N LEU A 16 -2.69 -12.22 2.79
CA LEU A 16 -3.26 -11.00 2.23
C LEU A 16 -2.15 -9.94 2.04
N LEU A 17 -2.17 -9.29 0.88
CA LEU A 17 -1.23 -8.20 0.58
C LEU A 17 -1.55 -6.94 1.39
N ASP A 18 -2.82 -6.72 1.70
CA ASP A 18 -3.31 -5.63 2.54
C ASP A 18 -4.46 -6.15 3.41
N GLN A 19 -4.62 -5.58 4.61
CA GLN A 19 -5.65 -6.00 5.57
C GLN A 19 -6.83 -5.02 5.63
N GLY A 20 -6.87 -4.03 4.74
CA GLY A 20 -7.98 -3.10 4.54
C GLY A 20 -9.07 -3.64 3.63
N PHE A 21 -10.03 -2.77 3.31
CA PHE A 21 -11.28 -3.15 2.64
C PHE A 21 -11.21 -3.06 1.11
N ASP A 22 -10.46 -2.10 0.55
CA ASP A 22 -10.60 -1.70 -0.87
C ASP A 22 -9.39 -2.00 -1.76
N ILE A 23 -8.33 -2.65 -1.25
CA ILE A 23 -7.13 -2.93 -2.07
C ILE A 23 -7.41 -4.04 -3.08
N TYR A 24 -7.25 -3.73 -4.37
CA TYR A 24 -7.31 -4.72 -5.45
C TYR A 24 -6.32 -4.42 -6.59
N ALA A 25 -6.16 -5.37 -7.51
CA ALA A 25 -5.38 -5.25 -8.75
C ALA A 25 -3.99 -4.60 -8.58
N SER A 26 -3.23 -5.03 -7.57
CA SER A 26 -1.94 -4.42 -7.26
C SER A 26 -0.87 -4.77 -8.29
N GLN A 27 -0.12 -3.77 -8.77
CA GLN A 27 0.98 -3.94 -9.71
C GLN A 27 2.31 -3.54 -9.07
N ALA A 28 3.29 -4.44 -9.17
CA ALA A 28 4.66 -4.21 -8.73
C ALA A 28 5.61 -4.01 -9.91
N PHE A 29 6.66 -3.21 -9.71
CA PHE A 29 7.73 -3.04 -10.70
C PHE A 29 9.09 -2.82 -10.02
N ASN A 30 10.16 -3.21 -10.69
CA ASN A 30 11.53 -2.85 -10.31
C ASN A 30 11.92 -1.53 -10.97
N ALA A 31 12.43 -0.59 -10.20
CA ALA A 31 12.88 0.71 -10.67
C ALA A 31 14.41 0.72 -10.92
N PRO A 32 14.91 1.70 -11.70
CA PRO A 32 16.35 1.85 -11.98
C PRO A 32 17.23 2.09 -10.76
N ASP A 33 16.65 2.53 -9.64
CA ASP A 33 17.35 2.73 -8.37
C ASP A 33 17.57 1.42 -7.57
N GLY A 34 17.20 0.28 -8.16
CA GLY A 34 17.34 -1.04 -7.57
C GLY A 34 16.25 -1.40 -6.57
N GLN A 35 15.23 -0.55 -6.40
CA GLN A 35 14.12 -0.81 -5.50
C GLN A 35 12.94 -1.45 -6.23
N ALA A 36 12.07 -2.12 -5.46
CA ALA A 36 10.77 -2.59 -5.93
C ALA A 36 9.67 -1.70 -5.34
N TYR A 37 8.73 -1.32 -6.19
CA TYR A 37 7.59 -0.48 -5.82
C TYR A 37 6.28 -1.17 -6.16
N LEU A 38 5.24 -0.77 -5.43
CA LEU A 38 3.88 -1.28 -5.54
C LEU A 38 2.89 -0.12 -5.55
N ILE A 39 1.92 -0.20 -6.45
CA ILE A 39 0.73 0.63 -6.44
C ILE A 39 -0.51 -0.27 -6.59
N SER A 40 -1.60 0.13 -5.94
CA SER A 40 -2.83 -0.65 -5.89
C SER A 40 -4.00 0.21 -6.34
N TRP A 41 -5.01 -0.42 -6.95
CA TRP A 41 -6.32 0.19 -7.09
C TRP A 41 -7.05 0.14 -5.75
N LEU A 42 -7.58 1.27 -5.30
CA LEU A 42 -8.45 1.38 -4.13
C LEU A 42 -9.90 1.41 -4.61
N GLY A 43 -10.46 0.24 -4.81
CA GLY A 43 -11.78 -0.01 -5.36
C GLY A 43 -11.96 -1.49 -5.64
N LEU A 44 -13.18 -1.98 -5.40
CA LEU A 44 -13.56 -3.35 -5.70
C LEU A 44 -14.48 -3.39 -6.93
N PRO A 45 -14.37 -4.41 -7.78
CA PRO A 45 -15.32 -4.61 -8.87
C PRO A 45 -16.72 -4.83 -8.30
N GLU A 46 -17.74 -4.28 -8.97
CA GLU A 46 -19.16 -4.50 -8.66
C GLU A 46 -19.61 -4.00 -7.26
N ILE A 47 -18.89 -3.05 -6.69
CA ILE A 47 -19.30 -2.34 -5.46
C ILE A 47 -19.63 -0.87 -5.80
N GLU A 48 -20.76 -0.39 -5.29
CA GLU A 48 -21.15 1.02 -5.37
C GLU A 48 -20.44 1.85 -4.29
N TYR A 49 -20.00 3.05 -4.66
CA TYR A 49 -19.36 4.01 -3.76
C TYR A 49 -20.14 5.33 -3.73
N PRO A 50 -20.12 6.10 -2.63
CA PRO A 50 -20.83 7.38 -2.55
C PRO A 50 -20.44 8.38 -3.67
N THR A 51 -19.20 8.33 -4.13
CA THR A 51 -18.67 9.18 -5.21
C THR A 51 -19.28 8.88 -6.58
N ASP A 52 -19.96 7.75 -6.75
CA ASP A 52 -20.67 7.43 -7.99
C ASP A 52 -21.72 8.51 -8.32
N THR A 53 -22.32 9.12 -7.28
CA THR A 53 -23.24 10.27 -7.43
C THR A 53 -22.57 11.54 -7.94
N GLU A 54 -21.24 11.60 -7.84
CA GLU A 54 -20.39 12.70 -8.30
C GLU A 54 -19.74 12.40 -9.68
N ASN A 55 -20.10 11.27 -10.32
CA ASN A 55 -19.58 10.81 -11.61
C ASN A 55 -18.07 10.51 -11.66
N TRP A 56 -17.48 10.13 -10.53
CA TRP A 56 -16.11 9.60 -10.48
C TRP A 56 -16.03 8.47 -9.45
N ALA A 57 -15.11 7.52 -9.67
CA ALA A 57 -14.99 6.35 -8.81
C ALA A 57 -13.53 6.02 -8.51
N HIS A 58 -13.33 5.54 -7.29
CA HIS A 58 -12.09 4.95 -6.79
C HIS A 58 -10.89 5.89 -6.80
N CYS A 59 -9.74 5.36 -6.39
CA CYS A 59 -8.46 6.04 -6.54
C CYS A 59 -7.30 5.04 -6.56
N LEU A 60 -6.07 5.54 -6.65
CA LEU A 60 -4.88 4.74 -6.47
C LEU A 60 -4.38 4.85 -5.04
N SER A 61 -3.80 3.77 -4.53
CA SER A 61 -3.06 3.82 -3.27
C SER A 61 -1.86 4.73 -3.40
N VAL A 62 -1.32 5.17 -2.26
CA VAL A 62 0.04 5.71 -2.25
C VAL A 62 1.03 4.67 -2.75
N VAL A 63 2.12 5.12 -3.39
CA VAL A 63 3.20 4.23 -3.82
C VAL A 63 3.93 3.69 -2.59
N LYS A 64 4.13 2.37 -2.58
CA LYS A 64 4.77 1.63 -1.49
C LYS A 64 6.09 1.03 -1.99
N ARG A 65 7.18 1.27 -1.26
CA ARG A 65 8.43 0.51 -1.43
C ARG A 65 8.28 -0.86 -0.80
N LEU A 66 8.69 -1.89 -1.53
CA LEU A 66 8.70 -3.28 -1.06
C LEU A 66 10.08 -3.65 -0.50
N THR A 67 10.10 -4.28 0.67
CA THR A 67 11.32 -4.83 1.26
C THR A 67 11.04 -6.21 1.86
N ILE A 68 12.01 -7.12 1.83
CA ILE A 68 11.91 -8.41 2.53
C ILE A 68 12.82 -8.35 3.76
N LYS A 69 12.26 -8.63 4.94
CA LYS A 69 13.00 -8.74 6.19
C LYS A 69 12.53 -9.98 6.94
N ASN A 70 13.46 -10.83 7.38
CA ASN A 70 13.14 -12.07 8.10
C ASN A 70 12.06 -12.91 7.39
N HIS A 71 12.18 -13.07 6.07
CA HIS A 71 11.22 -13.80 5.21
C HIS A 71 9.80 -13.22 5.17
N LYS A 72 9.59 -11.96 5.58
CA LYS A 72 8.31 -11.26 5.48
C LYS A 72 8.41 -10.09 4.51
N LEU A 73 7.36 -9.90 3.72
CA LEU A 73 7.19 -8.74 2.85
C LEU A 73 6.74 -7.55 3.70
N TYR A 74 7.44 -6.44 3.57
CA TYR A 74 7.09 -5.15 4.16
C TYR A 74 6.80 -4.13 3.06
N GLN A 75 5.76 -3.35 3.29
CA GLN A 75 5.38 -2.20 2.47
C GLN A 75 5.60 -0.94 3.29
N GLN A 76 6.31 0.05 2.73
CA GLN A 76 6.41 1.39 3.34
C GLN A 76 6.05 2.48 2.32
N PRO A 77 5.35 3.55 2.70
CA PRO A 77 5.16 4.70 1.83
C PRO A 77 6.52 5.23 1.34
N VAL A 78 6.59 5.65 0.07
CA VAL A 78 7.82 6.25 -0.46
C VAL A 78 8.20 7.51 0.33
N ALA A 79 9.51 7.73 0.52
CA ALA A 79 10.01 8.85 1.32
C ALA A 79 9.55 10.22 0.81
N ASP A 80 9.35 10.35 -0.50
CA ASP A 80 8.91 11.58 -1.15
C ASP A 80 7.52 12.06 -0.72
N LEU A 81 6.66 11.17 -0.19
CA LEU A 81 5.37 11.57 0.39
C LEU A 81 5.53 12.52 1.58
N GLN A 82 6.69 12.53 2.24
CA GLN A 82 6.97 13.48 3.31
C GLN A 82 6.96 14.93 2.82
N LYS A 83 7.23 15.19 1.54
CA LYS A 83 7.19 16.53 0.93
C LYS A 83 5.78 17.11 0.86
N LEU A 84 4.75 16.27 0.99
CA LEU A 84 3.33 16.69 1.00
C LEU A 84 2.85 17.12 2.40
N ARG A 85 3.66 16.92 3.45
CA ARG A 85 3.30 17.32 4.81
C ARG A 85 3.25 18.85 4.91
N GLN A 86 2.28 19.34 5.66
CA GLN A 86 2.13 20.75 5.99
C GLN A 86 2.50 20.98 7.47
N GLN A 87 1.72 21.79 8.17
CA GLN A 87 1.96 22.12 9.58
C GLN A 87 1.72 20.89 10.49
N GLU A 88 2.71 20.59 11.30
CA GLU A 88 2.61 19.59 12.36
C GLU A 88 1.70 20.10 13.47
N HIS A 89 0.74 19.27 13.90
CA HIS A 89 -0.13 19.54 15.03
C HIS A 89 0.02 18.42 16.04
N GLN A 90 0.48 18.76 17.24
CA GLN A 90 0.62 17.81 18.34
C GLN A 90 -0.72 17.66 19.06
N LEU A 91 -1.24 16.43 19.10
CA LEU A 91 -2.51 16.12 19.76
C LEU A 91 -2.23 15.75 21.23
N THR A 92 -2.83 16.49 22.16
CA THR A 92 -2.87 16.12 23.58
C THR A 92 -4.25 15.57 23.90
N GLY A 93 -4.39 14.26 24.06
CA GLY A 93 -5.66 13.65 24.46
C GLY A 93 -5.92 13.82 25.96
N GLN A 94 -7.06 14.41 26.32
CA GLN A 94 -7.70 14.17 27.62
C GLN A 94 -8.66 13.00 27.44
N ASN A 95 -8.42 11.91 28.17
CA ASN A 95 -9.25 10.71 28.11
C ASN A 95 -10.42 10.86 29.09
N ASP A 96 -11.53 11.45 28.66
CA ASP A 96 -12.77 11.53 29.44
C ASP A 96 -13.68 10.31 29.19
N TRP A 97 -13.09 9.11 29.11
CA TRP A 97 -13.82 7.86 28.96
C TRP A 97 -14.16 7.28 30.34
N SER A 98 -15.13 7.91 31.02
CA SER A 98 -15.76 7.36 32.23
C SER A 98 -17.28 7.46 32.09
N SER A 99 -17.89 6.49 31.43
CA SER A 99 -19.32 6.21 31.45
C SER A 99 -19.56 4.74 31.11
#